data_AF-A0A1M2V6S6-F1
#
_entry.id   AF-A0A1M2V6S6-F1
#
_cell.length_a   1.000
_cell.length_b   1.000
_cell.length_c   1.000
_cell.angle_alpha   90.00
_cell.angle_beta   90.00
_cell.angle_gamma   90.00
#
_symmetry.space_group_name_H-M   'P 1'
#
loop_
_entity.id
_entity.type
_entity.pdbx_description
1 polymer ?
#
loop_
_entity_poly.entity_id
_entity_poly.type
_entity_poly.pdbx_seq_one_letter_code
_entity_poly.pdbx_strand_id
1 'polypeptide(L)'
;MRSLRLTASRTSLRRLSTVAPPSTFAARRLALSIVEGPSEPPLKSKTLPAYFREDILQVHGERAALISPQEAPCPHGGPLSHTIGDARYLKWDFSEFDRNIQALARGLLGLGVKKGDRVGVIMGNNRCAETQREGKLREK
;
A
#
# COMPACT_ATOMS: atom_id res chain seq x y z
N MET A 1 -23.10 63.93 20.48
CA MET A 1 -22.32 64.80 21.41
C MET A 1 -21.99 63.94 22.64
N ARG A 2 -20.72 63.51 22.81
CA ARG A 2 -19.79 63.90 23.92
C ARG A 2 -20.49 63.99 25.27
N SER A 3 -20.14 63.25 26.33
CA SER A 3 -18.96 63.48 27.21
C SER A 3 -19.18 62.59 28.47
N LEU A 4 -18.26 61.71 28.93
CA LEU A 4 -17.28 61.87 30.05
C LEU A 4 -17.94 62.21 31.42
N ARG A 5 -17.60 61.70 32.62
CA ARG A 5 -16.47 60.98 33.28
C ARG A 5 -17.05 60.39 34.60
N LEU A 6 -16.69 59.19 35.04
CA LEU A 6 -15.64 58.87 36.04
C LEU A 6 -15.67 59.68 37.36
N THR A 7 -15.94 59.01 38.48
CA THR A 7 -15.13 59.14 39.71
C THR A 7 -15.10 57.82 40.47
N ALA A 8 -13.90 57.49 40.94
CA ALA A 8 -13.55 56.28 41.67
C ALA A 8 -13.69 56.49 43.18
N SER A 9 -13.78 55.41 43.95
CA SER A 9 -13.08 55.36 45.23
C SER A 9 -12.69 53.93 45.60
N ARG A 10 -11.38 53.72 45.69
CA ARG A 10 -10.72 52.57 46.30
C ARG A 10 -10.96 52.65 47.82
N THR A 11 -11.08 51.57 48.56
CA THR A 11 -10.01 50.89 49.34
C THR A 11 -10.82 50.19 50.45
N SER A 12 -10.68 48.91 50.80
CA SER A 12 -9.51 48.33 51.45
C SER A 12 -9.72 46.82 51.66
N LEU A 13 -8.59 46.14 51.79
CA LEU A 13 -8.35 44.70 51.80
C LEU A 13 -8.96 43.98 53.01
N ARG A 14 -9.38 42.72 52.81
CA ARG A 14 -9.22 41.65 53.83
C ARG A 14 -9.24 40.24 53.23
N ARG A 15 -8.03 39.73 53.02
CA ARG A 15 -7.53 38.37 53.34
C ARG A 15 -8.45 37.19 52.99
N LEU A 16 -8.31 36.67 51.76
CA LEU A 16 -8.72 35.31 51.43
C LEU A 16 -7.63 34.35 51.89
N SER A 17 -8.01 33.42 52.77
CA SER A 17 -7.18 32.32 53.23
C SER A 17 -6.73 31.45 52.06
N THR A 18 -5.43 31.37 51.82
CA THR A 18 -4.83 30.40 50.91
C THR A 18 -4.84 29.04 51.59
N VAL A 19 -5.78 28.17 51.21
CA VAL A 19 -5.59 26.72 51.31
C VAL A 19 -5.63 26.21 49.88
N ALA A 20 -4.47 26.18 49.23
CA ALA A 20 -4.28 25.39 48.04
C ALA A 20 -4.39 23.92 48.48
N PRO A 21 -5.28 23.10 47.89
CA PRO A 21 -5.21 21.66 48.12
C PRO A 21 -3.83 21.18 47.64
N PRO A 22 -3.24 20.14 48.26
CA PRO A 22 -2.06 19.52 47.70
C PRO A 22 -2.41 19.14 46.26
N SER A 23 -1.68 19.72 45.31
CA SER A 23 -1.66 19.25 43.94
C SER A 23 -1.12 17.84 44.02
N THR A 24 -2.04 16.89 44.16
CA THR A 24 -1.81 15.53 43.72
C THR A 24 -1.51 15.69 42.26
N PHE A 25 -0.21 15.67 41.93
CA PHE A 25 0.25 15.36 40.60
C PHE A 25 -0.41 14.02 40.30
N ALA A 26 -1.59 14.07 39.68
CA ALA A 26 -2.27 12.92 39.17
C ALA A 26 -1.24 12.34 38.22
N ALA A 27 -0.59 11.26 38.66
CA ALA A 27 0.32 10.50 37.83
C ALA A 27 -0.46 10.28 36.54
N ARG A 28 -0.03 10.97 35.47
CA ARG A 28 -0.59 10.78 34.14
C ARG A 28 -0.44 9.30 33.89
N ARG A 29 -1.55 8.55 34.02
CA ARG A 29 -1.58 7.16 33.60
C ARG A 29 -1.24 7.23 32.13
N LEU A 30 -0.04 6.76 31.80
CA LEU A 30 0.43 6.66 30.43
C LEU A 30 -0.71 5.99 29.64
N ALA A 31 -1.23 6.69 28.65
CA ALA A 31 -2.11 6.07 27.68
C ALA A 31 -1.35 4.85 27.14
N LEU A 32 -2.02 3.70 27.11
CA LEU A 32 -1.42 2.44 26.70
C LEU A 32 -0.63 2.66 25.40
N SER A 33 0.64 2.24 25.35
CA SER A 33 1.48 2.33 24.15
C SER A 33 1.13 1.20 23.16
N ILE A 34 -0.16 1.02 22.89
CA ILE A 34 -0.68 0.04 21.94
C ILE A 34 -1.68 0.72 21.01
N VAL A 35 -1.57 0.42 19.72
CA VAL A 35 -2.48 0.88 18.67
C VAL A 35 -2.97 -0.36 17.94
N GLU A 36 -4.29 -0.48 17.81
CA GLU A 36 -4.95 -1.55 17.06
C GLU A 36 -5.55 -0.97 15.77
N GLY A 37 -5.29 -1.63 14.64
CA GLY A 37 -5.82 -1.24 13.34
C GLY A 37 -7.18 -1.86 13.05
N PRO A 38 -7.91 -1.38 12.03
CA PRO A 38 -9.14 -2.00 11.56
C PRO A 38 -8.90 -3.45 11.12
N SER A 39 -9.80 -4.36 11.49
CA SER A 39 -9.76 -5.77 11.08
C SER A 39 -10.42 -6.05 9.72
N GLU A 40 -10.93 -5.00 9.05
CA GLU A 40 -11.52 -5.07 7.73
C GLU A 40 -10.55 -4.44 6.70
N PRO A 41 -10.26 -5.11 5.58
CA PRO A 41 -10.77 -6.41 5.16
C PRO A 41 -10.19 -7.60 5.94
N PRO A 42 -10.94 -8.69 6.09
CA PRO A 42 -10.48 -9.86 6.84
C PRO A 42 -9.27 -10.50 6.16
N LEU A 43 -8.40 -11.08 6.98
CA LEU A 43 -7.23 -11.80 6.52
C LEU A 43 -7.62 -12.98 5.61
N LYS A 44 -7.00 -13.07 4.43
CA LYS A 44 -7.16 -14.20 3.51
C LYS A 44 -6.30 -15.37 4.00
N SER A 45 -6.93 -16.49 4.34
CA SER A 45 -6.26 -17.70 4.83
C SER A 45 -5.77 -18.66 3.73
N LYS A 46 -6.07 -18.36 2.47
CA LYS A 46 -5.65 -19.17 1.32
C LYS A 46 -4.13 -19.10 1.13
N THR A 47 -3.56 -20.16 0.56
CA THR A 47 -2.17 -20.10 0.10
C THR A 47 -2.05 -19.09 -1.04
N LEU A 48 -0.88 -18.45 -1.19
CA LEU A 48 -0.66 -17.47 -2.25
C LEU A 48 -0.97 -18.02 -3.66
N PRO A 49 -0.57 -19.26 -4.04
CA PRO A 49 -0.96 -19.83 -5.33
C PRO A 49 -2.46 -20.08 -5.47
N ALA A 50 -3.17 -20.42 -4.39
CA ALA A 50 -4.62 -20.63 -4.42
C ALA A 50 -5.37 -19.31 -4.56
N TYR A 51 -5.00 -18.31 -3.75
CA TYR A 51 -5.55 -16.95 -3.82
C TYR A 51 -5.36 -16.33 -5.21
N PHE A 52 -4.17 -16.44 -5.78
CA PHE A 52 -3.89 -15.91 -7.11
C PHE A 52 -4.79 -16.55 -8.18
N ARG A 53 -4.93 -17.88 -8.17
CA ARG A 53 -5.73 -18.59 -9.17
C ARG A 53 -7.24 -18.37 -9.01
N GLU A 54 -7.73 -18.41 -7.78
CA GLU A 54 -9.16 -18.38 -7.51
C GLU A 54 -9.72 -16.97 -7.45
N ASP A 55 -9.05 -16.05 -6.75
CA ASP A 55 -9.60 -14.71 -6.50
C ASP A 55 -9.08 -13.69 -7.53
N ILE A 56 -7.80 -13.77 -7.91
CA ILE A 56 -7.19 -12.78 -8.81
C ILE A 56 -7.45 -13.12 -10.28
N LEU A 57 -7.13 -14.33 -10.74
CA LEU A 57 -7.29 -14.67 -12.17
C LEU A 57 -8.75 -14.68 -12.61
N GLN A 58 -9.67 -15.11 -11.73
CA GLN A 58 -11.10 -15.14 -12.06
C GLN A 58 -11.69 -13.74 -12.26
N VAL A 59 -11.24 -12.75 -11.49
CA VAL A 59 -11.80 -11.39 -11.51
C VAL A 59 -11.00 -10.44 -12.40
N HIS A 60 -9.69 -10.66 -12.51
CA HIS A 60 -8.76 -9.73 -13.15
C HIS A 60 -7.98 -10.36 -14.30
N GLY A 61 -8.35 -11.54 -14.79
CA GLY A 61 -7.60 -12.29 -15.82
C GLY A 61 -7.22 -11.48 -17.06
N GLU A 62 -8.10 -10.62 -17.56
CA GLU A 62 -7.87 -9.76 -18.74
C GLU A 62 -7.25 -8.40 -18.39
N ARG A 63 -7.16 -8.05 -17.11
CA ARG A 63 -6.59 -6.78 -16.67
C ARG A 63 -5.07 -6.83 -16.86
N ALA A 64 -4.49 -5.71 -17.29
CA ALA A 64 -3.04 -5.56 -17.35
C ALA A 64 -2.42 -5.80 -15.96
N ALA A 65 -1.46 -6.74 -15.88
CA ALA A 65 -0.77 -7.14 -14.67
C ALA A 65 0.68 -6.63 -14.66
N LEU A 66 1.35 -6.72 -15.81
CA LEU A 66 2.74 -6.33 -15.96
C LEU A 66 2.90 -5.34 -17.11
N ILE A 67 3.59 -4.22 -16.86
CA ILE A 67 4.00 -3.26 -17.88
C ILE A 67 5.47 -2.91 -17.61
N SER A 68 6.37 -3.30 -18.52
CA SER A 68 7.79 -2.96 -18.43
C SER A 68 8.21 -2.21 -19.70
N PRO A 69 8.20 -0.86 -19.68
CA PRO A 69 8.56 -0.03 -20.84
C PRO A 69 9.99 -0.21 -21.34
N GLN A 70 10.90 -0.69 -20.48
CA GLN A 70 12.32 -0.84 -20.78
C GLN A 70 12.67 -2.22 -21.32
N GLU A 71 11.76 -3.20 -21.20
CA GLU A 71 11.98 -4.55 -21.67
C GLU A 71 11.38 -4.73 -23.06
N ALA A 72 12.14 -5.38 -23.95
CA ALA A 72 11.64 -5.75 -25.26
C ALA A 72 10.47 -6.73 -25.13
N PRO A 73 9.52 -6.74 -26.07
CA PRO A 73 8.50 -7.79 -26.13
C PRO A 73 9.18 -9.16 -26.28
N CYS A 74 8.77 -10.13 -25.45
CA CYS A 74 9.26 -11.52 -25.47
C CYS A 74 10.79 -11.68 -25.30
N PRO A 75 11.40 -11.18 -24.20
CA PRO A 75 12.85 -11.15 -24.03
C PRO A 75 13.51 -12.54 -23.95
N HIS A 76 12.75 -13.57 -23.59
CA HIS A 76 13.23 -14.94 -23.41
C HIS A 76 12.73 -15.90 -24.49
N GLY A 77 12.17 -15.37 -25.58
CA GLY A 77 11.42 -16.15 -26.56
C GLY A 77 10.09 -16.66 -26.00
N GLY A 78 9.21 -17.12 -26.89
CA GLY A 78 7.89 -17.61 -26.53
C GLY A 78 6.79 -17.06 -27.44
N PRO A 79 5.53 -17.48 -27.23
CA PRO A 79 4.40 -16.96 -27.99
C PRO A 79 4.26 -15.45 -27.81
N LEU A 80 4.01 -14.73 -28.89
CA LEU A 80 3.72 -13.29 -28.82
C LEU A 80 2.50 -13.06 -27.92
N SER A 81 2.61 -12.08 -27.02
CA SER A 81 1.46 -11.63 -26.24
C SER A 81 0.37 -11.14 -27.19
N HIS A 82 -0.83 -11.69 -27.00
CA HIS A 82 -2.00 -11.41 -27.83
C HIS A 82 -2.75 -10.15 -27.38
N THR A 83 -2.57 -9.73 -26.13
CA THR A 83 -3.55 -8.85 -25.46
C THR A 83 -3.28 -7.37 -25.70
N ILE A 84 -2.07 -6.94 -26.07
CA ILE A 84 -1.79 -5.52 -26.32
C ILE A 84 -1.02 -5.33 -27.63
N GLY A 85 -1.79 -5.06 -28.69
CA GLY A 85 -1.37 -4.90 -30.08
C GLY A 85 -0.47 -3.71 -30.40
N ASP A 86 0.52 -3.44 -29.55
CA ASP A 86 1.54 -2.41 -29.80
C ASP A 86 2.85 -2.87 -29.11
N ALA A 87 3.49 -3.91 -29.66
CA ALA A 87 4.65 -4.59 -29.07
C ALA A 87 5.94 -3.75 -29.17
N ARG A 88 5.96 -2.60 -28.51
CA ARG A 88 7.16 -1.78 -28.31
C ARG A 88 7.88 -2.12 -27.01
N TYR A 89 7.17 -2.68 -26.06
CA TYR A 89 7.67 -3.00 -24.74
C TYR A 89 6.89 -4.17 -24.12
N LEU A 90 7.46 -4.81 -23.10
CA LEU A 90 6.86 -5.97 -22.44
C LEU A 90 5.56 -5.59 -21.72
N LYS A 91 4.49 -6.31 -22.03
CA LYS A 91 3.20 -6.16 -21.36
C LYS A 91 2.48 -7.50 -21.26
N TRP A 92 1.94 -7.81 -20.09
CA TRP A 92 1.13 -9.00 -19.85
C TRP A 92 -0.16 -8.66 -19.10
N ASP A 93 -1.24 -9.34 -19.45
CA ASP A 93 -2.40 -9.48 -18.58
C ASP A 93 -2.15 -10.54 -17.49
N PHE A 94 -3.06 -10.65 -16.53
CA PHE A 94 -2.93 -11.63 -15.44
C PHE A 94 -2.92 -13.08 -15.94
N SER A 95 -3.64 -13.38 -17.02
CA SER A 95 -3.70 -14.72 -17.61
C SER A 95 -2.39 -15.13 -18.30
N GLU A 96 -1.78 -14.21 -19.05
CA GLU A 96 -0.46 -14.32 -19.65
C GLU A 96 0.62 -14.44 -18.59
N PHE A 97 0.50 -13.64 -17.53
CA PHE A 97 1.43 -13.70 -16.41
C PHE A 97 1.39 -15.08 -15.73
N ASP A 98 0.21 -15.65 -15.47
CA ASP A 98 0.10 -17.02 -14.93
C ASP A 98 0.71 -18.05 -15.89
N ARG A 99 0.45 -17.97 -17.19
CA ARG A 99 1.05 -18.89 -18.18
C ARG A 99 2.58 -18.90 -18.10
N ASN A 100 3.19 -17.73 -17.98
CA ASN A 100 4.65 -17.59 -17.83
C ASN A 100 5.14 -18.14 -16.48
N ILE A 101 4.44 -17.87 -15.37
CA ILE A 101 4.74 -18.44 -14.06
C ILE A 101 4.70 -19.98 -14.10
N GLN A 102 3.65 -20.56 -14.69
CA GLN A 102 3.51 -22.00 -14.80
C GLN A 102 4.59 -22.62 -15.70
N ALA A 103 4.96 -21.95 -16.79
CA ALA A 103 6.05 -22.39 -17.65
C ALA A 103 7.39 -22.41 -16.90
N LEU A 104 7.70 -21.34 -16.16
CA LEU A 104 8.90 -21.25 -15.32
C LEU A 104 8.90 -22.34 -14.24
N ALA A 105 7.78 -22.53 -13.54
CA ALA A 105 7.65 -23.56 -12.51
C ALA A 105 7.90 -24.96 -13.07
N ARG A 106 7.32 -25.30 -14.24
CA ARG A 106 7.60 -26.58 -14.92
C ARG A 106 9.06 -26.71 -15.33
N GLY A 107 9.69 -25.63 -15.80
CA GLY A 107 11.12 -25.61 -16.11
C GLY A 107 11.98 -25.91 -14.88
N LEU A 108 11.70 -25.27 -13.75
CA LEU A 108 12.42 -25.49 -12.49
C LEU A 108 12.22 -26.93 -11.97
N LEU A 109 11.02 -27.47 -12.05
CA LEU A 109 10.76 -28.88 -11.73
C LEU A 109 11.55 -29.82 -12.64
N GLY A 110 11.64 -29.51 -13.94
CA GLY A 110 12.44 -30.26 -14.90
C GLY A 110 13.96 -30.21 -14.64
N LEU A 111 14.44 -29.10 -14.06
CA LEU A 111 15.83 -28.97 -13.59
C LEU A 111 16.07 -29.69 -12.24
N GLY A 112 15.04 -30.28 -11.64
CA GLY A 112 15.15 -31.09 -10.43
C GLY A 112 14.92 -30.33 -9.12
N VAL A 113 14.43 -29.09 -9.17
CA VAL A 113 14.09 -28.30 -7.96
C VAL A 113 12.91 -28.96 -7.23
N LYS A 114 13.05 -29.15 -5.92
CA LYS A 114 12.04 -29.76 -5.05
C LYS A 114 11.48 -28.76 -4.04
N LYS A 115 10.31 -29.11 -3.48
CA LYS A 115 9.72 -28.35 -2.38
C LYS A 115 10.67 -28.36 -1.18
N GLY A 116 11.06 -27.17 -0.72
CA GLY A 116 12.01 -26.99 0.39
C GLY A 116 13.40 -26.56 -0.06
N ASP A 117 13.70 -26.69 -1.36
CA ASP A 117 14.96 -26.19 -1.92
C ASP A 117 14.98 -24.66 -1.96
N ARG A 118 16.18 -24.10 -1.85
CA ARG A 118 16.41 -22.65 -1.88
C ARG A 118 16.94 -22.27 -3.26
N VAL A 119 16.32 -21.29 -3.89
CA VAL A 119 16.75 -20.75 -5.18
C VAL A 119 17.29 -19.34 -4.97
N GLY A 120 18.56 -19.13 -5.30
CA GLY A 120 19.17 -17.80 -5.30
C GLY A 120 18.87 -17.07 -6.62
N VAL A 121 18.39 -15.84 -6.54
CA VAL A 121 18.14 -14.99 -7.72
C VAL A 121 18.99 -13.74 -7.58
N ILE A 122 19.93 -13.55 -8.51
CA ILE A 122 20.70 -12.32 -8.65
C ILE A 122 20.29 -11.70 -9.98
N MET A 123 19.43 -10.70 -9.90
CA MET A 123 18.90 -9.99 -11.06
C MET A 123 18.80 -8.51 -10.70
N GLY A 124 19.23 -7.62 -11.60
CA GLY A 124 18.95 -6.19 -11.46
C GLY A 124 17.45 -5.94 -11.63
N ASN A 125 16.87 -5.02 -10.85
CA ASN A 125 15.45 -4.67 -10.87
C ASN A 125 14.85 -4.76 -12.29
N ASN A 126 14.06 -5.81 -12.52
CA ASN A 126 13.18 -5.89 -13.67
C ASN A 126 12.05 -4.89 -13.44
N ARG A 127 12.18 -3.70 -14.02
CA ARG A 127 11.25 -2.59 -13.78
C ARG A 127 9.92 -2.84 -14.49
N CYS A 128 9.07 -3.65 -13.88
CA CYS A 128 7.64 -3.52 -14.08
C CYS A 128 7.15 -2.33 -13.26
N ALA A 129 6.84 -1.23 -13.94
CA ALA A 129 6.17 -0.10 -13.32
C ALA A 129 4.73 -0.08 -13.83
N GLU A 130 3.77 -0.33 -12.94
CA GLU A 130 2.36 -0.07 -13.22
C GLU A 130 2.19 1.44 -13.43
N THR A 131 2.13 1.85 -14.70
CA THR A 131 1.77 3.23 -15.04
C THR A 131 0.26 3.35 -14.88
N GLN A 132 -0.19 3.65 -13.66
CA GLN A 132 -1.50 4.23 -13.42
C GLN A 132 -1.52 5.57 -14.15
N ARG A 133 -2.12 5.61 -15.35
CA ARG A 133 -2.33 6.86 -16.08
C ARG A 133 -3.33 7.68 -15.29
N GLU A 134 -2.84 8.62 -14.50
CA GLU A 134 -3.68 9.67 -13.92
C GLU A 134 -4.36 10.42 -15.05
N GLY A 135 -5.69 10.28 -15.12
CA GLY A 135 -6.54 11.03 -16.02
C GLY A 135 -6.46 12.51 -15.68
N LYS A 136 -5.58 13.25 -16.35
CA LYS A 136 -5.56 14.70 -16.31
C LYS A 136 -6.80 15.22 -17.03
N LEU A 137 -7.89 15.40 -16.27
CA LEU A 137 -9.04 16.20 -16.66
C LEU A 137 -8.50 17.57 -17.09
N ARG A 138 -8.58 17.83 -18.40
CA ARG A 138 -8.38 19.15 -18.97
C ARG A 138 -9.57 20.01 -18.54
N GLU A 139 -9.36 20.89 -17.57
CA GLU A 139 -10.18 22.10 -17.49
C GLU A 139 -9.89 22.96 -18.73
N LYS A 140 -10.98 23.49 -19.29
CA LYS A 140 -11.02 24.34 -20.48
C LYS A 140 -10.84 25.80 -20.08
#